data_AF-A0A6N2R3S2-F1
#
_entry.id   AF-A0A6N2R3S2-F1
#
_cell.length_a   1.000
_cell.length_b   1.000
_cell.length_c   1.000
_cell.angle_alpha   90.00
_cell.angle_beta   90.00
_cell.angle_gamma   90.00
#
_symmetry.space_group_name_H-M   'P 1'
#
loop_
_entity.id
_entity.type
_entity.pdbx_description
1 polymer ?
#
loop_
_entity_poly.entity_id
_entity_poly.type
_entity_poly.pdbx_seq_one_letter_code
_entity_poly.pdbx_strand_id
1 'polypeptide(L)' 'MINESIKNYVETNQISQRTLALKAGLNSNILSKVLNGKRRLLADEYIRICDALCVPYDLFVRKVS' A
#
# COMPACT_ATOMS: atom_id res chain seq x y z
N MET A 1 3.45 -4.32 9.83
CA MET A 1 2.07 -4.00 10.26
C MET A 1 1.28 -3.36 9.13
N ILE A 2 1.32 -2.04 8.88
CA ILE A 2 0.51 -1.39 7.82
C ILE A 2 0.89 -1.90 6.41
N ASN A 3 2.18 -1.90 6.12
CA ASN A 3 2.76 -2.42 4.89
C ASN A 3 2.40 -3.88 4.60
N GLU A 4 2.41 -4.74 5.62
CA GLU A 4 1.97 -6.14 5.50
C GLU A 4 0.45 -6.24 5.28
N SER A 5 -0.36 -5.41 5.96
CA SER A 5 -1.80 -5.36 5.72
C SER A 5 -2.13 -4.95 4.29
N ILE A 6 -1.44 -3.94 3.74
CA ILE A 6 -1.58 -3.55 2.33
C ILE A 6 -1.16 -4.70 1.42
N LYS A 7 -0.02 -5.35 1.70
CA LYS A 7 0.47 -6.48 0.91
C LYS A 7 -0.54 -7.62 0.86
N ASN A 8 -1.06 -8.03 2.02
CA ASN A 8 -2.07 -9.08 2.13
C ASN A 8 -3.34 -8.70 1.37
N TYR A 9 -3.81 -7.46 1.51
CA TYR A 9 -4.98 -6.98 0.78
C TYR A 9 -4.78 -7.08 -0.74
N VAL A 10 -3.62 -6.65 -1.24
CA VAL A 10 -3.27 -6.72 -2.67
C VAL A 10 -3.25 -8.18 -3.16
N GLU A 11 -2.65 -9.09 -2.39
CA GLU A 11 -2.55 -10.51 -2.73
C GLU A 11 -3.92 -11.22 -2.69
N THR A 12 -4.71 -11.02 -1.62
CA THR A 12 -6.03 -11.63 -1.47
C THR A 12 -7.04 -11.14 -2.51
N ASN A 13 -6.97 -9.86 -2.91
CA ASN A 13 -7.85 -9.29 -3.93
C ASN A 13 -7.29 -9.45 -5.36
N GLN A 14 -6.20 -10.21 -5.55
CA GLN A 14 -5.56 -10.44 -6.85
C GLN A 14 -5.21 -9.14 -7.59
N ILE A 15 -4.86 -8.09 -6.84
CA ILE A 15 -4.50 -6.80 -7.39
C ILE A 15 -3.05 -6.87 -7.88
N SER A 16 -2.83 -6.52 -9.15
CA SER A 16 -1.48 -6.44 -9.69
C SER A 16 -0.70 -5.32 -9.01
N GLN A 17 0.42 -5.66 -8.34
CA GLN A 17 1.34 -4.67 -7.76
C GLN A 17 1.85 -3.67 -8.81
N ARG A 18 2.04 -4.12 -10.06
CA ARG A 18 2.45 -3.25 -11.17
C ARG A 18 1.39 -2.20 -11.46
N THR A 19 0.13 -2.60 -11.56
CA THR A 19 -1.00 -1.70 -11.82
C THR A 19 -1.21 -0.76 -10.64
N LEU A 20 -1.10 -1.26 -9.41
CA LEU A 20 -1.19 -0.44 -8.20
C LEU A 20 -0.08 0.64 -8.16
N ALA A 21 1.17 0.25 -8.45
CA ALA A 21 2.29 1.20 -8.48
C ALA A 21 2.05 2.32 -9.49
N LEU A 22 1.58 1.97 -10.69
CA LEU A 22 1.24 2.95 -11.73
C LEU A 22 0.15 3.92 -11.25
N LYS A 23 -0.96 3.40 -10.71
CA LYS A 23 -2.09 4.22 -10.22
C LYS A 23 -1.69 5.12 -9.06
N ALA A 24 -0.83 4.64 -8.16
CA ALA A 24 -0.33 5.41 -7.02
C ALA A 24 0.80 6.40 -7.40
N GLY A 25 1.24 6.42 -8.67
CA GLY A 25 2.38 7.24 -9.11
C GLY A 25 3.69 6.83 -8.42
N LEU A 26 3.84 5.54 -8.12
CA LEU A 26 5.02 4.95 -7.48
C LEU A 26 5.81 4.09 -8.46
N ASN A 27 7.12 4.04 -8.27
CA ASN A 27 7.94 3.04 -8.95
C ASN A 27 7.64 1.65 -8.37
N SER A 28 7.49 0.63 -9.23
CA SER A 28 7.19 -0.75 -8.80
C SER A 28 8.22 -1.32 -7.80
N ASN A 29 9.50 -0.96 -7.93
CA ASN A 29 10.55 -1.36 -6.99
C ASN A 29 10.37 -0.65 -5.63
N ILE A 30 9.94 0.61 -5.63
CA ILE A 30 9.63 1.34 -4.39
C ILE A 30 8.44 0.67 -3.69
N LEU A 31 7.34 0.43 -4.41
CA LEU A 31 6.17 -0.23 -3.86
C LEU A 31 6.54 -1.62 -3.30
N SER A 32 7.30 -2.42 -4.04
CA SER A 32 7.75 -3.73 -3.58
C SER A 32 8.59 -3.64 -2.29
N LYS A 33 9.53 -2.70 -2.20
CA LYS A 33 10.33 -2.50 -0.99
C LYS A 33 9.48 -2.06 0.21
N VAL A 34 8.49 -1.19 -0.03
CA VAL A 34 7.53 -0.75 1.00
C VAL A 34 6.69 -1.93 1.50
N LEU A 35 6.05 -2.69 0.61
CA LEU A 35 5.19 -3.82 0.95
C LEU A 35 5.95 -4.95 1.67
N ASN A 36 7.23 -5.14 1.35
CA ASN A 36 8.08 -6.12 2.02
C ASN A 36 8.82 -5.56 3.26
N GLY A 37 8.50 -4.34 3.71
CA GLY A 37 9.12 -3.74 4.89
C GLY A 37 10.60 -3.40 4.77
N LYS A 38 11.16 -3.46 3.56
CA LYS A 38 12.56 -3.09 3.26
C LYS A 38 12.75 -1.57 3.16
N ARG A 39 11.66 -0.80 3.17
CA ARG A 39 11.62 0.66 3.13
C ARG A 39 10.46 1.17 3.98
N ARG A 40 10.66 2.30 4.66
CA ARG A 40 9.60 3.01 5.37
C ARG A 40 8.56 3.56 4.39
N LEU A 41 7.29 3.30 4.68
CA LEU A 41 6.16 3.91 3.97
C LEU A 41 5.99 5.36 4.44
N LEU A 42 6.01 6.30 3.49
CA LEU A 42 5.71 7.70 3.79
C LEU A 42 4.19 7.95 3.81
N ALA A 43 3.75 9.01 4.50
CA ALA A 43 2.33 9.32 4.62
C ALA A 43 1.69 9.67 3.26
N ASP A 44 2.40 10.40 2.41
CA ASP A 44 1.95 10.74 1.06
C ASP A 44 1.89 9.51 0.14
N GLU A 45 2.81 8.57 0.30
CA GLU A 45 2.78 7.29 -0.42
C GLU A 45 1.58 6.45 0.04
N TYR A 46 1.28 6.46 1.34
CA TYR A 46 0.14 5.75 1.90
C TYR A 46 -1.20 6.29 1.37
N ILE A 47 -1.38 7.61 1.35
CA ILE A 47 -2.59 8.25 0.81
C ILE A 47 -2.77 7.85 -0.66
N ARG A 48 -1.71 7.98 -1.47
CA ARG A 48 -1.76 7.60 -2.90
C ARG A 48 -2.07 6.13 -3.14
N ILE A 49 -1.56 5.24 -2.27
CA ILE A 49 -1.91 3.82 -2.31
C ILE A 49 -3.40 3.60 -1.98
N CYS A 50 -3.93 4.27 -0.96
CA CYS A 50 -5.33 4.16 -0.60
C CYS A 50 -6.25 4.71 -1.69
N ASP A 51 -5.90 5.85 -2.29
CA ASP A 51 -6.61 6.43 -3.43
C ASP A 51 -6.60 5.47 -4.63
N ALA A 52 -5.45 4.87 -4.95
CA ALA A 52 -5.30 3.92 -6.04
C ALA A 52 -6.07 2.61 -5.83
N LEU A 53 -6.28 2.22 -4.58
CA LEU A 53 -7.09 1.07 -4.17
C LEU A 53 -8.58 1.43 -3.99
N CYS A 54 -8.94 2.71 -4.03
CA CYS A 54 -10.28 3.22 -3.73
C CYS A 54 -10.78 2.76 -2.35
N VAL A 55 -9.93 2.83 -1.33
CA VAL A 55 -10.26 2.42 0.05
C VAL A 55 -10.12 3.58 1.06
N PRO A 56 -10.83 3.53 2.20
CA PRO A 56 -10.68 4.51 3.27
C PRO A 56 -9.25 4.56 3.86
N TYR A 57 -8.81 5.75 4.28
CA TYR A 57 -7.46 5.97 4.83
C TYR A 57 -7.21 5.31 6.19
N ASP A 58 -8.25 4.92 6.90
CA ASP A 58 -8.14 4.21 8.18
C ASP A 58 -8.14 2.69 8.02
N LEU A 59 -8.37 2.15 6.81
CA LEU A 59 -8.50 0.70 6.57
C LEU A 59 -7.29 -0.09 7.08
N PHE A 60 -6.07 0.43 6.88
CA PHE A 60 -4.84 -0.26 7.28
C PHE A 60 -4.23 0.29 8.56
N VAL A 61 -4.80 1.35 9.15
CA VAL A 61 -4.29 1.97 10.37
C VAL A 61 -4.99 1.34 11.56
N ARG A 62 -4.24 0.66 12.43
CA ARG A 62 -4.80 0.13 13.66
C ARG A 62 -5.11 1.29 14.60
N LYS A 63 -6.36 1.41 15.05
CA LYS A 63 -6.69 2.28 16.19
C LYS A 63 -5.95 1.77 17.42
N VAL A 64 -5.15 2.65 18.03
CA VAL A 64 -4.64 2.40 19.38
C VAL A 64 -5.80 2.76 20.30
N SER A 65 -6.41 1.73 20.87
CA SER A 65 -7.40 1.86 21.95
C SER A 65 -6.70 2.05 23.29
#